data_AF-A0A7V0MI53-F1
#
_entry.id   AF-A0A7V0MI53-F1
#
_cell.length_a   1.000
_cell.length_b   1.000
_cell.length_c   1.000
_cell.angle_alpha   90.00
_cell.angle_beta   90.00
_cell.angle_gamma   90.00
#
_symmetry.space_group_name_H-M   'P 1'
#
loop_
_entity.id
_entity.type
_entity.pdbx_description
1 polymer ?
#
loop_
_entity_poly.entity_id
_entity_poly.type
_entity_poly.pdbx_seq_one_letter_code
_entity_poly.pdbx_strand_id
1 'polypeptide(L)'
;MRSSELSLRKRSGTATDHEQKQFLVKLAVFAFALLPFLWAGFITFQIHKRGDAGFSYELGWKSLKIMRVYESLNPVCEGDDIKLVDHHTINEVLGFYISRLKEPYEGVVTIGREGKQLSFRLSYRSLSWGAYLKACWPFILLAFLLTVIGLIAYVRSSPDQPSGLFLACYVIFAINITNEIGFNFGIQPPYLISLIFIVATLSNWLGFSLWTHFIVRFPTEQQLFEDNSLVLSAIYLLPPAVSILGAFYLARGEADFFIWLQRTRFWHIPPIIGFTAYRNWTTFTRTKHP
;
A
#
# COMPACT_ATOMS: atom_id res chain seq x y z
N MET A 1 -13.49 35.29 -47.90
CA MET A 1 -12.24 34.52 -47.67
C MET A 1 -11.70 34.62 -46.24
N ARG A 2 -11.79 35.75 -45.52
CA ARG A 2 -11.25 35.88 -44.15
C ARG A 2 -11.97 35.09 -43.03
N SER A 3 -13.28 34.80 -43.16
CA SER A 3 -14.04 34.11 -42.10
C SER A 3 -13.84 32.59 -42.09
N SER A 4 -13.58 31.97 -43.25
CA SER A 4 -13.30 30.54 -43.36
C SER A 4 -11.95 30.18 -42.73
N GLU A 5 -10.91 30.98 -42.95
CA GLU A 5 -9.58 30.79 -42.34
C GLU A 5 -9.60 30.97 -40.82
N LEU A 6 -10.38 31.92 -40.30
CA LEU A 6 -10.54 32.11 -38.85
C LEU A 6 -11.29 30.94 -38.20
N SER A 7 -12.31 30.39 -38.87
CA SER A 7 -13.04 29.21 -38.40
C SER A 7 -12.20 27.93 -38.44
N LEU A 8 -11.34 27.78 -39.46
CA LEU A 8 -10.39 26.67 -39.60
C LEU A 8 -9.25 26.76 -38.57
N ARG A 9 -8.71 27.95 -38.29
CA ARG A 9 -7.72 28.16 -37.21
C ARG A 9 -8.31 27.93 -35.82
N LYS A 10 -9.56 28.36 -35.57
CA LYS A 10 -10.24 28.08 -34.29
C LYS A 10 -10.49 26.58 -34.11
N ARG A 11 -10.94 25.88 -35.16
CA ARG A 11 -11.13 24.42 -35.13
C ARG A 11 -9.82 23.65 -35.01
N SER A 12 -8.75 24.08 -35.69
CA SER A 12 -7.44 23.42 -35.55
C SER A 12 -6.85 23.63 -34.17
N GLY A 13 -6.98 24.84 -33.59
CA GLY A 13 -6.53 25.14 -32.21
C GLY A 13 -7.26 24.30 -31.15
N THR A 14 -8.58 24.16 -31.27
CA THR A 14 -9.37 23.32 -30.34
C THR A 14 -9.10 21.82 -30.49
N ALA A 15 -8.74 21.36 -31.70
CA ALA A 15 -8.39 19.96 -31.95
C ALA A 15 -7.02 19.63 -31.35
N THR A 16 -6.01 20.51 -31.53
CA THR A 16 -4.69 20.34 -30.90
C THR A 16 -4.75 20.38 -29.38
N ASP A 17 -5.59 21.24 -28.79
CA ASP A 17 -5.76 21.30 -27.33
C ASP A 17 -6.43 20.02 -26.78
N HIS A 18 -7.40 19.47 -27.52
CA HIS A 18 -8.06 18.23 -27.13
C HIS A 18 -7.12 17.02 -27.25
N GLU A 19 -6.32 16.94 -28.31
CA GLU A 19 -5.31 15.89 -28.48
C GLU A 19 -4.21 15.96 -27.41
N GLN A 20 -3.73 17.17 -27.09
CA GLN A 20 -2.77 17.37 -26.00
C GLN A 20 -3.34 16.96 -24.65
N LYS A 21 -4.58 17.33 -24.34
CA LYS A 21 -5.25 16.92 -23.08
C LYS A 21 -5.41 15.41 -23.00
N GLN A 22 -5.80 14.75 -24.08
CA GLN A 22 -5.90 13.28 -24.13
C GLN A 22 -4.54 12.60 -23.97
N PHE A 23 -3.50 13.13 -24.60
CA PHE A 23 -2.13 12.63 -24.43
C PHE A 23 -1.67 12.73 -22.97
N LEU A 24 -1.86 13.89 -22.33
CA LEU A 24 -1.50 14.10 -20.92
C LEU A 24 -2.25 13.14 -19.98
N VAL A 25 -3.54 12.90 -20.22
CA VAL A 25 -4.33 11.94 -19.43
C VAL A 25 -3.78 10.53 -19.58
N LYS A 26 -3.50 10.09 -20.81
CA LYS A 26 -2.90 8.76 -21.07
C LYS A 26 -1.54 8.61 -20.41
N LEU A 27 -0.69 9.64 -20.48
CA LEU A 27 0.61 9.66 -19.83
C LEU A 27 0.48 9.59 -18.30
N ALA A 28 -0.44 10.35 -17.71
CA ALA A 28 -0.69 10.32 -16.28
C ALA A 28 -1.20 8.95 -15.81
N VAL A 29 -2.13 8.34 -16.55
CA VAL A 29 -2.63 6.99 -16.28
C VAL A 29 -1.51 5.95 -16.34
N PHE A 30 -0.66 6.04 -17.36
CA PHE A 30 0.49 5.15 -17.50
C PHE A 30 1.48 5.32 -16.35
N ALA A 31 1.86 6.57 -16.03
CA ALA A 31 2.76 6.85 -14.91
C ALA A 31 2.19 6.36 -13.57
N PHE A 32 0.89 6.53 -13.35
CA PHE A 32 0.21 6.04 -12.16
C PHE A 32 0.21 4.50 -12.09
N ALA A 33 -0.08 3.81 -13.19
CA ALA A 33 -0.02 2.35 -13.26
C ALA A 33 1.40 1.79 -13.07
N LEU A 34 2.45 2.58 -13.32
CA LEU A 34 3.83 2.17 -13.06
C LEU A 34 4.25 2.23 -11.59
N LEU A 35 3.53 2.98 -10.74
CA LEU A 35 3.88 3.18 -9.32
C LEU A 35 4.18 1.89 -8.53
N PRO A 36 3.36 0.82 -8.58
CA PRO A 36 3.66 -0.41 -7.84
C PRO A 36 4.97 -1.06 -8.28
N PHE A 37 5.34 -0.96 -9.55
CA PHE A 37 6.59 -1.54 -10.06
C PHE A 37 7.81 -0.68 -9.72
N LEU A 38 7.66 0.65 -9.75
CA LEU A 38 8.70 1.56 -9.27
C LEU A 38 8.96 1.35 -7.77
N TRP A 39 7.89 1.16 -7.00
CA TRP A 39 7.97 0.87 -5.57
C TRP A 39 8.61 -0.51 -5.30
N ALA A 40 8.18 -1.55 -6.02
CA ALA A 40 8.81 -2.87 -5.95
C ALA A 40 10.30 -2.81 -6.33
N GLY A 41 10.66 -2.07 -7.39
CA GLY A 41 12.03 -1.86 -7.81
C GLY A 41 12.88 -1.17 -6.75
N PHE A 42 12.32 -0.14 -6.09
CA PHE A 42 12.97 0.53 -4.96
C PHE A 42 13.23 -0.43 -3.79
N ILE A 43 12.22 -1.19 -3.35
CA ILE A 43 12.38 -2.18 -2.26
C ILE A 43 13.43 -3.23 -2.66
N THR A 44 13.37 -3.73 -3.89
CA THR A 44 14.30 -4.73 -4.44
C THR A 44 15.73 -4.23 -4.43
N PHE A 45 15.95 -2.98 -4.82
CA PHE A 45 17.27 -2.35 -4.80
C PHE A 45 17.83 -2.28 -3.37
N GLN A 46 17.01 -1.87 -2.39
CA GLN A 46 17.44 -1.80 -0.99
C GLN A 46 17.80 -3.19 -0.44
N ILE A 47 16.99 -4.21 -0.76
CA ILE A 47 17.25 -5.60 -0.36
C ILE A 47 18.56 -6.09 -0.98
N HIS A 48 18.78 -5.91 -2.30
CA HIS A 48 19.99 -6.40 -2.95
C HIS A 48 21.26 -5.67 -2.48
N LYS A 49 21.16 -4.36 -2.19
CA LYS A 49 22.27 -3.60 -1.61
C LYS A 49 22.73 -4.18 -0.27
N ARG A 50 21.81 -4.79 0.47
CA ARG A 50 22.03 -5.30 1.81
C ARG A 50 22.34 -6.80 1.86
N GLY A 51 21.60 -7.59 1.10
CA GLY A 51 21.61 -9.05 1.14
C GLY A 51 20.46 -9.65 1.94
N ASP A 52 20.56 -10.94 2.21
CA ASP A 52 19.59 -11.76 2.93
C ASP A 52 20.11 -12.15 4.32
N ALA A 53 19.31 -11.96 5.36
CA ALA A 53 19.64 -12.35 6.73
C ALA A 53 19.34 -13.83 7.03
N GLY A 54 18.71 -14.55 6.11
CA GLY A 54 18.37 -15.96 6.26
C GLY A 54 17.04 -16.24 6.98
N PHE A 55 16.20 -15.23 7.19
CA PHE A 55 14.90 -15.40 7.85
C PHE A 55 13.87 -14.37 7.38
N SER A 56 12.58 -14.69 7.53
CA SER A 56 11.46 -13.76 7.36
C SER A 56 10.85 -13.38 8.69
N TYR A 57 10.26 -12.19 8.76
CA TYR A 57 9.58 -11.70 9.95
C TYR A 57 8.22 -11.10 9.58
N GLU A 58 7.35 -10.94 10.57
CA GLU A 58 6.14 -10.15 10.46
C GLU A 58 6.13 -9.03 11.50
N LEU A 59 5.37 -7.97 11.23
CA LEU A 59 5.14 -6.90 12.18
C LEU A 59 4.14 -7.37 13.25
N GLY A 60 4.65 -7.72 14.43
CA GLY A 60 3.85 -8.06 15.60
C GLY A 60 3.33 -6.81 16.33
N TRP A 61 2.84 -6.99 17.57
CA TRP A 61 2.32 -5.90 18.39
C TRP A 61 3.41 -4.97 18.92
N LYS A 62 4.40 -5.53 19.62
CA LYS A 62 5.53 -4.80 20.25
C LYS A 62 6.88 -5.38 19.83
N SER A 63 6.89 -6.12 18.74
CA SER A 63 8.04 -6.87 18.24
C SER A 63 7.92 -7.12 16.75
N LEU A 64 9.06 -7.38 16.13
CA LEU A 64 9.13 -8.03 14.83
C LEU A 64 9.27 -9.53 15.09
N LYS A 65 8.24 -10.30 14.75
CA LYS A 65 8.18 -11.72 15.07
C LYS A 65 8.83 -12.51 13.95
N ILE A 66 9.78 -13.36 14.28
CA ILE A 66 10.47 -14.20 13.30
C ILE A 66 9.53 -15.34 12.91
N MET A 67 9.18 -15.40 11.63
CA MET A 67 8.18 -16.34 11.13
C MET A 67 8.81 -17.60 10.60
N ARG A 68 9.96 -17.47 9.94
CA ARG A 68 10.64 -18.60 9.30
C ARG A 68 12.13 -18.35 9.23
N VAL A 69 12.93 -19.38 9.51
CA VAL A 69 14.38 -19.34 9.34
C VAL A 69 14.75 -20.25 8.17
N TYR A 70 15.22 -19.65 7.08
CA TYR A 70 15.67 -20.35 5.88
C TYR A 70 17.11 -20.83 6.01
N GLU A 71 17.93 -20.09 6.75
CA GLU A 71 19.34 -20.37 6.96
C GLU A 71 19.81 -19.81 8.30
N SER A 72 20.61 -20.60 9.02
CA SER A 72 21.13 -20.25 10.35
C SER A 72 22.35 -19.32 10.28
N LEU A 73 22.21 -18.16 9.64
CA LEU A 73 23.26 -17.12 9.57
C LEU A 73 23.36 -16.30 10.86
N ASN A 74 22.24 -16.15 11.54
CA ASN A 74 22.07 -15.33 12.74
C ASN A 74 21.55 -16.21 13.88
N PRO A 75 21.82 -15.88 15.16
CA PRO A 75 21.42 -16.67 16.33
C PRO A 75 19.92 -16.55 16.65
N VAL A 76 19.06 -16.63 15.64
CA VAL A 76 17.60 -16.49 15.71
C VAL A 76 16.90 -17.83 15.54
N CYS A 77 15.71 -17.93 16.11
CA CYS A 77 14.81 -19.07 16.00
C CYS A 77 13.42 -18.62 15.54
N GLU A 78 12.67 -19.52 14.92
CA GLU A 78 11.27 -19.28 14.59
C GLU A 78 10.46 -19.01 15.87
N GLY A 79 9.63 -17.98 15.84
CA GLY A 79 8.84 -17.53 16.99
C GLY A 79 9.54 -16.53 17.91
N ASP A 80 10.84 -16.26 17.72
CA ASP A 80 11.52 -15.20 18.47
C ASP A 80 10.89 -13.82 18.20
N ASP A 81 10.91 -12.98 19.22
CA ASP A 81 10.51 -11.58 19.13
C ASP A 81 11.73 -10.66 19.12
N ILE A 82 11.95 -9.96 18.01
CA ILE A 82 12.89 -8.83 17.96
C ILE A 82 12.21 -7.62 18.59
N LYS A 83 12.77 -7.13 19.70
CA LYS A 83 12.22 -6.02 20.50
C LYS A 83 12.85 -4.68 20.14
N LEU A 84 14.12 -4.68 19.76
CA LEU A 84 14.88 -3.48 19.39
C LEU A 84 15.60 -3.69 18.05
N VAL A 85 15.67 -2.62 17.27
CA VAL A 85 16.49 -2.52 16.05
C VAL A 85 17.33 -1.24 16.17
N ASP A 86 18.65 -1.39 16.18
CA ASP A 86 19.62 -0.32 16.42
C ASP A 86 19.28 0.51 17.67
N HIS A 87 18.98 -0.16 18.78
CA HIS A 87 18.60 0.46 20.06
C HIS A 87 17.23 1.16 20.07
N HIS A 88 16.55 1.24 18.94
CA HIS A 88 15.20 1.80 18.83
C HIS A 88 14.14 0.71 19.09
N THR A 89 13.13 1.06 19.88
CA THR A 89 11.91 0.25 20.04
C THR A 89 11.14 0.18 18.74
N ILE A 90 10.28 -0.83 18.59
CA ILE A 90 9.47 -0.95 17.36
C ILE A 90 8.55 0.27 17.15
N ASN A 91 8.07 0.92 18.21
CA ASN A 91 7.31 2.16 18.09
C ASN A 91 8.13 3.28 17.42
N GLU A 92 9.38 3.46 17.87
CA GLU A 92 10.31 4.45 17.32
C GLU A 92 10.72 4.08 15.89
N VAL A 93 10.94 2.80 15.61
CA VAL A 93 11.23 2.30 14.26
C VAL A 93 10.09 2.58 13.30
N LEU A 94 8.83 2.37 13.68
CA LEU A 94 7.68 2.69 12.83
C LEU A 94 7.53 4.19 12.61
N GLY A 95 7.80 4.99 13.65
CA GLY A 95 7.76 6.45 13.62
C GLY A 95 9.02 7.14 13.07
N PHE A 96 10.05 6.39 12.64
CA PHE A 96 11.41 6.90 12.42
C PHE A 96 11.47 8.10 11.45
N TYR A 97 10.72 8.05 10.34
CA TYR A 97 10.66 9.17 9.38
C TYR A 97 10.00 10.42 9.95
N ILE A 98 9.10 10.27 10.92
CA ILE A 98 8.33 11.36 11.52
C ILE A 98 9.09 11.95 12.71
N SER A 99 9.81 11.12 13.48
CA SER A 99 10.59 11.53 14.65
C SER A 99 11.93 12.21 14.33
N ARG A 100 12.33 12.27 13.04
CA ARG A 100 13.59 12.88 12.55
C ARG A 100 14.87 12.31 13.18
N LEU A 101 14.82 11.06 13.67
CA LEU A 101 16.01 10.35 14.12
C LEU A 101 16.96 10.18 12.92
N LYS A 102 18.20 10.66 13.06
CA LYS A 102 19.24 10.57 12.02
C LYS A 102 20.43 9.83 12.59
N GLU A 103 20.31 8.52 12.64
CA GLU A 103 21.40 7.65 13.08
C GLU A 103 21.80 6.70 11.95
N PRO A 104 23.11 6.43 11.78
CA PRO A 104 23.57 5.43 10.84
C PRO A 104 23.06 4.05 11.25
N TYR A 105 22.68 3.26 10.25
CA TYR A 105 22.21 1.90 10.48
C TYR A 105 23.38 0.99 10.90
N GLU A 106 23.33 0.42 12.10
CA GLU A 106 24.41 -0.43 12.66
C GLU A 106 24.14 -1.93 12.53
N GLY A 107 22.89 -2.33 12.28
CA GLY A 107 22.53 -3.74 12.13
C GLY A 107 22.36 -4.49 13.45
N VAL A 108 22.25 -3.80 14.58
CA VAL A 108 22.14 -4.42 15.91
C VAL A 108 20.67 -4.74 16.17
N VAL A 109 20.38 -5.97 16.60
CA VAL A 109 19.04 -6.37 17.02
C VAL A 109 19.08 -7.00 18.40
N THR A 110 18.01 -6.76 19.17
CA THR A 110 17.81 -7.39 20.47
C THR A 110 16.57 -8.28 20.40
N ILE A 111 16.74 -9.58 20.64
CA ILE A 111 15.64 -10.54 20.75
C ILE A 111 15.34 -10.87 22.21
N GLY A 112 14.06 -11.15 22.49
CA GLY A 112 13.64 -11.76 23.75
C GLY A 112 13.41 -13.26 23.57
N ARG A 113 14.17 -14.09 24.29
CA ARG A 113 14.01 -15.56 24.30
C ARG A 113 14.07 -16.09 25.73
N GLU A 114 13.07 -16.83 26.16
CA GLU A 114 13.02 -17.48 27.49
C GLU A 114 13.33 -16.53 28.67
N GLY A 115 12.84 -15.29 28.60
CA GLY A 115 13.08 -14.28 29.63
C GLY A 115 14.48 -13.66 29.61
N LYS A 116 15.35 -14.05 28.66
CA LYS A 116 16.66 -13.44 28.42
C LYS A 116 16.60 -12.51 27.21
N GLN A 117 17.44 -11.48 27.24
CA GLN A 117 17.69 -10.62 26.07
C GLN A 117 19.02 -11.01 25.44
N LEU A 118 19.01 -11.20 24.13
CA LEU A 118 20.20 -11.45 23.33
C LEU A 118 20.34 -10.32 22.31
N SER A 119 21.46 -9.60 22.36
CA SER A 119 21.79 -8.55 21.41
C SER A 119 22.94 -8.99 20.51
N PHE A 120 22.79 -8.81 19.20
CA PHE A 120 23.83 -9.18 18.23
C PHE A 120 23.71 -8.33 16.96
N ARG A 121 24.80 -8.24 16.20
CA ARG A 121 24.81 -7.61 14.89
C ARG A 121 24.41 -8.63 13.83
N LEU A 122 23.48 -8.25 12.95
CA LEU A 122 22.99 -9.08 11.88
C LEU A 122 24.04 -9.29 10.80
N SER A 123 24.20 -10.54 10.40
CA SER A 123 25.00 -10.96 9.26
C SER A 123 24.10 -11.14 8.03
N TYR A 124 24.62 -10.71 6.88
CA TYR A 124 23.94 -10.76 5.58
C TYR A 124 24.78 -11.54 4.59
N ARG A 125 24.13 -12.39 3.79
CA ARG A 125 24.75 -12.99 2.61
C ARG A 125 24.32 -12.23 1.35
N SER A 126 25.15 -12.31 0.31
CA SER A 126 24.77 -11.82 -1.01
C SER A 126 23.51 -12.55 -1.50
N LEU A 127 22.54 -11.77 -1.99
CA LEU A 127 21.28 -12.29 -2.49
C LEU A 127 21.35 -12.45 -4.02
N SER A 128 21.17 -13.67 -4.51
CA SER A 128 21.06 -13.93 -5.94
C SER A 128 19.65 -13.60 -6.44
N TRP A 129 19.55 -13.19 -7.72
CA TRP A 129 18.26 -12.93 -8.37
C TRP A 129 17.32 -14.14 -8.34
N GLY A 130 17.86 -15.35 -8.48
CA GLY A 130 17.07 -16.58 -8.41
C GLY A 130 16.45 -16.80 -7.03
N ALA A 131 17.22 -16.58 -5.95
CA ALA A 131 16.70 -16.68 -4.58
C ALA A 131 15.68 -15.58 -4.28
N TYR A 132 15.94 -14.35 -4.73
CA TYR A 132 15.00 -13.24 -4.61
C TYR A 132 13.65 -13.55 -5.29
N LEU A 133 13.68 -13.96 -6.57
CA LEU A 133 12.45 -14.27 -7.31
C LEU A 133 11.69 -15.42 -6.69
N LYS A 134 12.37 -16.46 -6.19
CA LYS A 134 11.71 -17.59 -5.53
C LYS A 134 10.90 -17.16 -4.29
N ALA A 135 11.38 -16.17 -3.55
CA ALA A 135 10.68 -15.63 -2.38
C ALA A 135 9.56 -14.63 -2.76
N CYS A 136 9.75 -13.85 -3.82
CA CYS A 136 8.91 -12.67 -4.11
C CYS A 136 7.92 -12.83 -5.27
N TRP A 137 8.08 -13.85 -6.12
CA TRP A 137 7.28 -13.98 -7.33
C TRP A 137 5.76 -13.94 -7.11
N PRO A 138 5.17 -14.47 -6.01
CA PRO A 138 3.71 -14.41 -5.84
C PRO A 138 3.22 -12.97 -5.69
N PHE A 139 3.96 -12.15 -4.93
CA PHE A 139 3.62 -10.74 -4.70
C PHE A 139 3.78 -9.92 -5.99
N ILE A 140 4.87 -10.16 -6.73
CA ILE A 140 5.12 -9.49 -8.02
C ILE A 140 4.04 -9.87 -9.03
N LEU A 141 3.71 -11.16 -9.13
CA LEU A 141 2.67 -11.64 -10.05
C LEU A 141 1.31 -11.04 -9.70
N LEU A 142 0.93 -11.04 -8.41
CA LEU A 142 -0.36 -10.51 -8.00
C LEU A 142 -0.45 -8.98 -8.24
N ALA A 143 0.60 -8.23 -7.92
CA ALA A 143 0.69 -6.80 -8.22
C ALA A 143 0.61 -6.52 -9.74
N PHE A 144 1.25 -7.35 -10.55
CA PHE A 144 1.17 -7.29 -12.01
C PHE A 144 -0.26 -7.55 -12.50
N LEU A 145 -0.90 -8.64 -12.04
CA LEU A 145 -2.25 -9.00 -12.45
C LEU A 145 -3.27 -7.93 -12.08
N LEU A 146 -3.22 -7.38 -10.86
CA LEU A 146 -4.12 -6.30 -10.45
C LEU A 146 -3.95 -5.07 -11.35
N THR A 147 -2.71 -4.64 -11.59
CA THR A 147 -2.45 -3.48 -12.43
C THR A 147 -2.93 -3.71 -13.87
N VAL A 148 -2.67 -4.88 -14.45
CA VAL A 148 -3.10 -5.22 -15.82
C VAL A 148 -4.61 -5.32 -15.93
N ILE A 149 -5.30 -5.94 -14.98
CA ILE A 149 -6.76 -6.03 -14.96
C ILE A 149 -7.37 -4.62 -14.87
N GLY A 150 -6.84 -3.77 -14.00
CA GLY A 150 -7.27 -2.37 -13.89
C GLY A 150 -7.09 -1.60 -15.20
N LEU A 151 -5.94 -1.79 -15.88
CA LEU A 151 -5.67 -1.16 -17.18
C LEU A 151 -6.60 -1.66 -18.29
N ILE A 152 -6.84 -2.97 -18.36
CA ILE A 152 -7.76 -3.55 -19.34
C ILE A 152 -9.17 -3.00 -19.11
N ALA A 153 -9.62 -2.94 -17.86
CA ALA A 153 -10.91 -2.37 -17.50
C ALA A 153 -11.01 -0.89 -17.90
N TYR A 154 -9.96 -0.11 -17.63
CA TYR A 154 -9.90 1.31 -18.00
C TYR A 154 -9.95 1.55 -19.52
N VAL A 155 -9.23 0.74 -20.30
CA VAL A 155 -9.18 0.88 -21.76
C VAL A 155 -10.47 0.40 -22.43
N ARG A 156 -11.16 -0.59 -21.86
CA ARG A 156 -12.36 -1.20 -22.45
C ARG A 156 -13.68 -0.63 -21.95
N SER A 157 -13.67 0.13 -20.86
CA SER A 157 -14.89 0.67 -20.26
C SER A 157 -15.56 1.71 -21.15
N SER A 158 -16.90 1.70 -21.15
CA SER A 158 -17.69 2.82 -21.66
C SER A 158 -17.39 4.11 -20.87
N PRO A 159 -17.50 5.31 -21.48
CA PRO A 159 -17.21 6.58 -20.81
C PRO A 159 -18.00 6.82 -19.51
N ASP A 160 -19.18 6.22 -19.40
CA ASP A 160 -20.07 6.38 -18.24
C ASP A 160 -19.64 5.53 -17.03
N GLN A 161 -18.77 4.55 -17.23
CA GLN A 161 -18.33 3.66 -16.15
C GLN A 161 -17.17 4.29 -15.37
N PRO A 162 -17.13 4.13 -14.02
CA PRO A 162 -16.08 4.68 -13.17
C PRO A 162 -14.77 3.87 -13.22
N SER A 163 -14.31 3.51 -14.41
CA SER A 163 -13.14 2.63 -14.62
C SER A 163 -11.82 3.24 -14.13
N GLY A 164 -11.72 4.57 -14.12
CA GLY A 164 -10.60 5.27 -13.49
C GLY A 164 -10.50 5.02 -11.99
N LEU A 165 -11.63 4.96 -11.28
CA LEU A 165 -11.66 4.61 -9.84
C LEU A 165 -11.27 3.15 -9.62
N PHE A 166 -11.70 2.26 -10.50
CA PHE A 166 -11.35 0.84 -10.45
C PHE A 166 -9.84 0.63 -10.67
N LEU A 167 -9.26 1.26 -11.70
CA LEU A 167 -7.82 1.25 -11.93
C LEU A 167 -7.06 1.83 -10.73
N ALA A 168 -7.49 2.98 -10.21
CA ALA A 168 -6.90 3.60 -9.03
C ALA A 168 -6.87 2.63 -7.84
N CYS A 169 -8.00 2.00 -7.55
CA CYS A 169 -8.12 1.03 -6.47
C CYS A 169 -7.11 -0.14 -6.62
N TYR A 170 -7.03 -0.72 -7.82
CA TYR A 170 -6.20 -1.90 -8.09
C TYR A 170 -4.70 -1.59 -8.04
N VAL A 171 -4.29 -0.43 -8.54
CA VAL A 171 -2.90 0.05 -8.45
C VAL A 171 -2.51 0.27 -6.99
N ILE A 172 -3.37 0.88 -6.17
CA ILE A 172 -3.09 1.09 -4.75
C ILE A 172 -3.04 -0.24 -3.97
N PHE A 173 -3.89 -1.22 -4.30
CA PHE A 173 -3.78 -2.56 -3.72
C PHE A 173 -2.50 -3.29 -4.16
N ALA A 174 -2.05 -3.11 -5.41
CA ALA A 174 -0.77 -3.62 -5.86
C ALA A 174 0.42 -3.03 -5.07
N ILE A 175 0.35 -1.74 -4.68
CA ILE A 175 1.33 -1.13 -3.77
C ILE A 175 1.30 -1.81 -2.38
N ASN A 176 0.12 -2.11 -1.83
CA ASN A 176 0.03 -2.83 -0.56
C ASN A 176 0.68 -4.21 -0.63
N ILE A 177 0.44 -4.97 -1.70
CA ILE A 177 1.02 -6.31 -1.88
C ILE A 177 2.54 -6.25 -2.02
N THR A 178 3.07 -5.24 -2.72
CA THR A 178 4.52 -5.11 -2.91
C THR A 178 5.27 -4.74 -1.62
N ASN A 179 4.60 -4.17 -0.61
CA ASN A 179 5.20 -3.96 0.72
C ASN A 179 5.63 -5.27 1.40
N GLU A 180 4.95 -6.39 1.10
CA GLU A 180 5.25 -7.70 1.70
C GLU A 180 6.63 -8.25 1.31
N ILE A 181 7.19 -7.77 0.20
CA ILE A 181 8.52 -8.17 -0.29
C ILE A 181 9.60 -7.91 0.77
N GLY A 182 9.54 -6.77 1.47
CA GLY A 182 10.56 -6.35 2.43
C GLY A 182 10.71 -7.26 3.65
N PHE A 183 9.70 -8.07 3.95
CA PHE A 183 9.63 -8.91 5.15
C PHE A 183 10.31 -10.28 4.98
N ASN A 184 10.68 -10.65 3.75
CA ASN A 184 11.17 -12.00 3.43
C ASN A 184 12.70 -12.18 3.53
N PHE A 185 13.46 -11.09 3.71
CA PHE A 185 14.94 -11.10 3.62
C PHE A 185 15.63 -10.60 4.90
N GLY A 186 14.94 -10.73 6.02
CA GLY A 186 15.38 -10.25 7.32
C GLY A 186 15.14 -8.76 7.54
N ILE A 187 15.60 -8.28 8.69
CA ILE A 187 15.31 -6.92 9.19
C ILE A 187 15.87 -5.87 8.25
N GLN A 188 15.05 -4.87 7.93
CA GLN A 188 15.43 -3.72 7.12
C GLN A 188 15.90 -2.56 8.01
N PRO A 189 16.59 -1.54 7.48
CA PRO A 189 16.96 -0.38 8.29
C PRO A 189 15.70 0.31 8.86
N PRO A 190 15.76 0.94 10.05
CA PRO A 190 14.59 1.57 10.68
C PRO A 190 13.86 2.54 9.77
N TYR A 191 14.59 3.37 9.01
CA TYR A 191 13.99 4.27 8.03
C TYR A 191 13.16 3.49 6.99
N LEU A 192 13.67 2.39 6.44
CA LEU A 192 12.98 1.63 5.41
C LEU A 192 11.74 0.92 5.99
N ILE A 193 11.83 0.39 7.22
CA ILE A 193 10.66 -0.17 7.93
C ILE A 193 9.60 0.92 8.12
N SER A 194 9.98 2.10 8.58
CA SER A 194 9.09 3.25 8.75
C SER A 194 8.42 3.67 7.43
N LEU A 195 9.18 3.74 6.33
CA LEU A 195 8.65 4.10 5.01
C LEU A 195 7.66 3.06 4.50
N ILE A 196 8.01 1.78 4.56
CA ILE A 196 7.11 0.68 4.19
C ILE A 196 5.83 0.74 5.03
N PHE A 197 5.95 0.99 6.34
CA PHE A 197 4.81 1.16 7.23
C PHE A 197 3.91 2.33 6.82
N ILE A 198 4.48 3.51 6.52
CA ILE A 198 3.74 4.70 6.09
C ILE A 198 3.04 4.43 4.76
N VAL A 199 3.76 3.90 3.77
CA VAL A 199 3.21 3.58 2.44
C VAL A 199 2.09 2.54 2.56
N ALA A 200 2.27 1.48 3.35
CA ALA A 200 1.22 0.49 3.60
C ALA A 200 -0.01 1.10 4.30
N THR A 201 0.20 2.03 5.23
CA THR A 201 -0.90 2.69 5.95
C THR A 201 -1.71 3.59 5.03
N LEU A 202 -1.04 4.43 4.25
CA LEU A 202 -1.68 5.31 3.27
C LEU A 202 -2.39 4.52 2.17
N SER A 203 -1.74 3.50 1.62
CA SER A 203 -2.32 2.64 0.58
C SER A 203 -3.51 1.82 1.10
N ASN A 204 -3.52 1.37 2.36
CA ASN A 204 -4.73 0.78 2.95
C ASN A 204 -5.88 1.79 2.97
N TRP A 205 -5.68 2.97 3.56
CA TRP A 205 -6.74 3.98 3.62
C TRP A 205 -7.24 4.37 2.22
N LEU A 206 -6.34 4.68 1.30
CA LEU A 206 -6.70 5.09 -0.06
C LEU A 206 -7.35 3.95 -0.85
N GLY A 207 -6.81 2.74 -0.78
CA GLY A 207 -7.31 1.59 -1.53
C GLY A 207 -8.75 1.24 -1.16
N PHE A 208 -9.05 1.16 0.14
CA PHE A 208 -10.40 0.90 0.63
C PHE A 208 -11.35 2.09 0.48
N SER A 209 -10.85 3.33 0.52
CA SER A 209 -11.65 4.52 0.17
C SER A 209 -12.06 4.49 -1.30
N LEU A 210 -11.12 4.20 -2.20
CA LEU A 210 -11.38 4.07 -3.64
C LEU A 210 -12.36 2.94 -3.93
N TRP A 211 -12.21 1.80 -3.24
CA TRP A 211 -13.15 0.68 -3.31
C TRP A 211 -14.57 1.08 -2.88
N THR A 212 -14.70 1.76 -1.75
CA THR A 212 -15.99 2.24 -1.24
C THR A 212 -16.61 3.27 -2.19
N HIS A 213 -15.81 4.20 -2.72
CA HIS A 213 -16.25 5.17 -3.71
C HIS A 213 -16.75 4.47 -4.98
N PHE A 214 -16.03 3.46 -5.47
CA PHE A 214 -16.46 2.67 -6.62
C PHE A 214 -17.82 1.99 -6.36
N ILE A 215 -18.02 1.37 -5.20
CA ILE A 215 -19.28 0.67 -4.84
C ILE A 215 -20.47 1.62 -4.71
N VAL A 216 -20.23 2.84 -4.24
CA VAL A 216 -21.28 3.86 -4.14
C VAL A 216 -21.73 4.33 -5.53
N ARG A 217 -20.82 4.34 -6.50
CA ARG A 217 -21.06 4.82 -7.86
C ARG A 217 -21.50 3.75 -8.84
N PHE A 218 -21.16 2.50 -8.60
CA PHE A 218 -21.44 1.41 -9.52
C PHE A 218 -22.46 0.42 -8.92
N PRO A 219 -23.44 -0.06 -9.69
CA PRO A 219 -23.72 0.28 -11.09
C PRO A 219 -24.31 1.69 -11.24
N THR A 220 -24.03 2.34 -12.36
CA THR A 220 -24.39 3.74 -12.64
C THR A 220 -25.89 4.01 -12.61
N GLU A 221 -26.72 3.01 -12.91
CA GLU A 221 -28.17 3.11 -12.88
C GLU A 221 -28.73 3.11 -11.44
N GLN A 222 -27.90 2.76 -10.45
CA GLN A 222 -28.31 2.62 -9.06
C GLN A 222 -27.39 3.38 -8.10
N GLN A 223 -26.85 4.53 -8.48
CA GLN A 223 -25.99 5.31 -7.58
C GLN A 223 -26.69 5.55 -6.23
N LEU A 224 -26.01 5.23 -5.12
CA LEU A 224 -26.62 5.31 -3.78
C LEU A 224 -26.80 6.76 -3.31
N PHE A 225 -25.93 7.64 -3.80
CA PHE A 225 -25.96 9.06 -3.50
C PHE A 225 -25.78 9.82 -4.81
N GLU A 226 -26.51 10.93 -4.96
CA GLU A 226 -26.18 11.95 -5.94
C GLU A 226 -24.76 12.49 -5.69
N ASP A 227 -24.20 13.26 -6.63
CA ASP A 227 -22.88 13.91 -6.54
C ASP A 227 -22.77 14.83 -5.31
N ASN A 228 -22.60 14.23 -4.13
CA ASN A 228 -22.55 14.91 -2.86
C ASN A 228 -21.10 14.94 -2.38
N SER A 229 -20.51 16.14 -2.46
CA SER A 229 -19.12 16.38 -2.05
C SER A 229 -18.85 15.96 -0.61
N LEU A 230 -19.82 16.10 0.31
CA LEU A 230 -19.67 15.70 1.72
C LEU A 230 -19.52 14.19 1.87
N VAL A 231 -20.32 13.41 1.14
CA VAL A 231 -20.24 11.95 1.16
C VAL A 231 -18.90 11.49 0.60
N LEU A 232 -18.46 12.08 -0.52
CA LEU A 232 -17.16 11.79 -1.11
C LEU A 232 -16.02 12.14 -0.15
N SER A 233 -16.03 13.32 0.47
CA SER A 233 -15.04 13.70 1.47
C SER A 233 -15.01 12.74 2.65
N ALA A 234 -16.18 12.32 3.15
CA ALA A 234 -16.27 11.36 4.25
C ALA A 234 -15.62 10.01 3.89
N ILE A 235 -15.82 9.50 2.67
CA ILE A 235 -15.22 8.25 2.21
C ILE A 235 -13.69 8.27 2.34
N TYR A 236 -13.04 9.39 1.99
CA TYR A 236 -11.58 9.50 2.03
C TYR A 236 -11.01 9.96 3.38
N LEU A 237 -11.78 10.68 4.19
CA LEU A 237 -11.31 11.25 5.47
C LEU A 237 -11.62 10.36 6.67
N LEU A 238 -12.69 9.55 6.64
CA LEU A 238 -13.06 8.71 7.78
C LEU A 238 -12.03 7.61 8.07
N PRO A 239 -11.51 6.84 7.09
CA PRO A 239 -10.50 5.82 7.37
C PRO A 239 -9.25 6.34 8.10
N PRO A 240 -8.58 7.43 7.65
CA PRO A 240 -7.46 7.98 8.40
C PRO A 240 -7.89 8.55 9.76
N ALA A 241 -9.01 9.28 9.83
CA ALA A 241 -9.46 9.89 11.08
C ALA A 241 -9.74 8.84 12.17
N VAL A 242 -10.50 7.78 11.85
CA VAL A 242 -10.81 6.69 12.79
C VAL A 242 -9.54 5.97 13.21
N SER A 243 -8.61 5.74 12.29
CA SER A 243 -7.36 5.04 12.58
C SER A 243 -6.46 5.85 13.52
N ILE A 244 -6.28 7.15 13.23
CA ILE A 244 -5.42 8.05 14.00
C ILE A 244 -6.04 8.34 15.38
N LEU A 245 -7.33 8.69 15.44
CA LEU A 245 -8.03 8.95 16.70
C LEU A 245 -8.07 7.69 17.57
N GLY A 246 -8.34 6.52 16.98
CA GLY A 246 -8.27 5.24 17.66
C GLY A 246 -6.88 4.96 18.22
N ALA A 247 -5.82 5.23 17.44
CA ALA A 247 -4.45 5.04 17.88
C ALA A 247 -4.10 5.94 19.07
N PHE A 248 -4.44 7.23 19.02
CA PHE A 248 -4.25 8.15 20.13
C PHE A 248 -5.02 7.74 21.38
N TYR A 249 -6.29 7.37 21.22
CA TYR A 249 -7.14 6.94 22.33
C TYR A 249 -6.56 5.71 23.05
N LEU A 250 -6.08 4.74 22.29
CA LEU A 250 -5.59 3.46 22.82
C LEU A 250 -4.16 3.54 23.34
N ALA A 251 -3.31 4.38 22.75
CA ALA A 251 -1.91 4.54 23.15
C ALA A 251 -1.74 5.20 24.52
N ARG A 252 -2.79 5.81 25.09
CA ARG A 252 -2.75 6.57 26.36
C ARG A 252 -1.58 7.57 26.42
N GLY A 253 -1.19 8.13 25.27
CA GLY A 253 -0.02 9.00 25.09
C GLY A 253 0.77 8.68 23.81
N GLU A 254 1.99 9.24 23.69
CA GLU A 254 2.86 9.06 22.51
C GLU A 254 3.62 7.72 22.48
N ALA A 255 3.78 7.07 23.65
CA ALA A 255 4.74 5.98 23.84
C ALA A 255 4.47 4.71 22.99
N ASP A 256 3.24 4.51 22.51
CA ASP A 256 2.85 3.35 21.69
C ASP A 256 2.00 3.76 20.46
N PHE A 257 1.99 5.04 20.06
CA PHE A 257 1.09 5.54 19.02
C PHE A 257 1.21 4.76 17.70
N PHE A 258 2.43 4.54 17.19
CA PHE A 258 2.64 3.89 15.89
C PHE A 258 2.32 2.41 15.93
N ILE A 259 2.54 1.75 17.06
CA ILE A 259 2.11 0.37 17.31
C ILE A 259 0.59 0.26 17.21
N TRP A 260 -0.13 1.16 17.88
CA TRP A 260 -1.60 1.15 17.79
C TRP A 260 -2.08 1.51 16.39
N LEU A 261 -1.44 2.47 15.73
CA LEU A 261 -1.76 2.87 14.35
C LEU A 261 -1.64 1.69 13.37
N GLN A 262 -0.64 0.82 13.55
CA GLN A 262 -0.48 -0.40 12.76
C GLN A 262 -1.69 -1.33 12.83
N ARG A 263 -2.47 -1.30 13.92
CA ARG A 263 -3.69 -2.10 14.06
C ARG A 263 -4.95 -1.33 13.71
N THR A 264 -5.08 -0.10 14.17
CA THR A 264 -6.28 0.72 13.90
C THR A 264 -6.40 1.06 12.42
N ARG A 265 -5.29 1.08 11.67
CA ARG A 265 -5.32 1.24 10.21
C ARG A 265 -6.18 0.21 9.50
N PHE A 266 -6.49 -0.94 10.09
CA PHE A 266 -7.33 -1.98 9.48
C PHE A 266 -8.78 -1.95 9.97
N TRP A 267 -9.15 -1.11 10.94
CA TRP A 267 -10.48 -1.13 11.56
C TRP A 267 -11.62 -0.76 10.62
N HIS A 268 -11.33 0.02 9.58
CA HIS A 268 -12.29 0.39 8.54
C HIS A 268 -12.57 -0.76 7.54
N ILE A 269 -11.76 -1.82 7.52
CA ILE A 269 -11.88 -2.90 6.53
C ILE A 269 -13.14 -3.75 6.75
N PRO A 270 -13.41 -4.33 7.94
CA PRO A 270 -14.62 -5.12 8.16
C PRO A 270 -15.93 -4.41 7.77
N PRO A 271 -16.19 -3.14 8.16
CA PRO A 271 -17.42 -2.46 7.76
C PRO A 271 -17.49 -2.22 6.24
N ILE A 272 -16.36 -1.93 5.56
CA ILE A 272 -16.35 -1.77 4.10
C ILE A 272 -16.65 -3.08 3.38
N ILE A 273 -16.08 -4.21 3.84
CA ILE A 273 -16.40 -5.54 3.30
C ILE A 273 -17.87 -5.87 3.52
N GLY A 274 -18.40 -5.66 4.73
CA GLY A 274 -19.81 -5.89 5.04
C GLY A 274 -20.74 -5.05 4.16
N PHE A 275 -20.43 -3.76 4.01
CA PHE A 275 -21.16 -2.85 3.13
C PHE A 275 -21.09 -3.29 1.66
N THR A 276 -19.92 -3.74 1.19
CA THR A 276 -19.73 -4.28 -0.17
C THR A 276 -20.64 -5.48 -0.42
N ALA A 277 -20.64 -6.45 0.51
CA ALA A 277 -21.45 -7.66 0.40
C ALA A 277 -22.93 -7.32 0.38
N TYR A 278 -23.38 -6.47 1.30
CA TYR A 278 -24.76 -5.98 1.35
C TYR A 278 -25.16 -5.28 0.04
N ARG A 279 -24.29 -4.41 -0.48
CA ARG A 279 -24.54 -3.67 -1.70
C ARG A 279 -24.67 -4.60 -2.91
N ASN A 280 -23.72 -5.52 -3.08
CA ASN A 280 -23.79 -6.50 -4.17
C ASN A 280 -25.03 -7.40 -4.07
N TRP A 281 -25.41 -7.83 -2.87
CA TRP A 281 -26.62 -8.62 -2.63
C TRP A 281 -27.90 -7.87 -3.02
N THR A 282 -28.03 -6.61 -2.60
CA THR A 282 -29.20 -5.76 -2.93
C THR A 282 -29.28 -5.47 -4.42
N THR A 283 -28.15 -5.25 -5.09
CA THR A 283 -28.11 -5.10 -6.55
C THR A 283 -28.55 -6.39 -7.26
N PHE A 284 -28.03 -7.55 -6.85
CA PHE A 284 -28.38 -8.85 -7.44
C PHE A 284 -29.86 -9.22 -7.28
N THR A 285 -30.43 -8.96 -6.10
CA THR A 285 -31.85 -9.26 -5.84
C THR A 285 -32.79 -8.39 -6.67
N ARG A 286 -32.45 -7.10 -6.87
CA ARG A 286 -33.21 -6.18 -7.74
C ARG A 286 -33.11 -6.54 -9.22
N THR A 287 -31.96 -7.01 -9.70
CA THR A 287 -31.84 -7.43 -11.11
C THR A 287 -32.55 -8.76 -11.40
N LYS A 288 -32.70 -9.62 -10.39
CA LYS A 288 -33.45 -10.89 -10.51
C LYS A 288 -34.98 -10.71 -10.45
N HIS A 289 -35.45 -9.65 -9.80
CA HIS A 289 -36.86 -9.30 -9.67
C HIS A 289 -37.07 -7.84 -10.11
N PRO A 290 -37.09 -7.57 -11.44
CA PRO A 290 -37.21 -6.22 -11.99
C PRO A 290 -38.56 -5.56 -11.68
#